data_AF-A0A963G6Y6-F1
#
_entry.id   AF-A0A963G6Y6-F1
#
_cell.length_a   1.000
_cell.length_b   1.000
_cell.length_c   1.000
_cell.angle_alpha   90.00
_cell.angle_beta   90.00
_cell.angle_gamma   90.00
#
_symmetry.space_group_name_H-M   'P 1'
#
loop_
_entity.id
_entity.type
_entity.pdbx_description
1 polymer ?
#
loop_
_entity_poly.entity_id
_entity_poly.type
_entity_poly.pdbx_seq_one_letter_code
_entity_poly.pdbx_strand_id
1 'polypeptide(L)'
;LLTQAIAKEETLKEPEESLMKMDGMTKELAYALAERDVTSMDDLAELSVDELMEIEGMDEDRAAQLIMTARAPWFEADGQQG
;
A
#
# COMPACT_ATOMS: atom_id res chain seq x y z
N LEU A 1 -25.24 19.32 29.79
CA LEU A 1 -24.16 18.36 29.46
C LEU A 1 -24.30 18.03 27.97
N LEU A 2 -23.62 18.78 27.10
CA LEU A 2 -23.51 18.41 25.68
C LEU A 2 -22.25 17.57 25.56
N THR A 3 -22.44 16.26 25.43
CA THR A 3 -21.39 15.31 25.05
C THR A 3 -20.93 15.72 23.65
N GLN A 4 -19.88 16.54 23.59
CA GLN A 4 -19.23 16.91 22.35
C GLN A 4 -18.77 15.62 21.69
N ALA A 5 -19.37 15.34 20.53
CA ALA A 5 -18.88 14.35 19.60
C ALA A 5 -17.38 14.62 19.43
N ILE A 6 -16.57 13.70 19.95
CA ILE A 6 -15.18 13.62 19.60
C ILE A 6 -15.23 13.31 18.10
N ALA A 7 -15.06 14.36 17.29
CA ALA A 7 -14.72 14.23 15.90
C ALA A 7 -13.51 13.30 15.90
N LYS A 8 -13.76 12.04 15.54
CA LYS A 8 -12.75 11.03 15.35
C LYS A 8 -12.02 11.50 14.10
N GLU A 9 -11.10 12.44 14.30
CA GLU A 9 -10.03 12.74 13.38
C GLU A 9 -9.14 11.49 13.44
N GLU A 10 -9.65 10.38 12.90
CA GLU A 10 -8.82 9.30 12.43
C GLU A 10 -7.91 9.98 11.43
N THR A 11 -6.67 10.19 11.86
CA THR A 11 -5.57 10.62 11.01
C THR A 11 -5.35 9.48 10.01
N LEU A 12 -6.28 9.33 9.07
CA LEU A 12 -6.14 8.47 7.92
C LEU A 12 -4.92 8.99 7.21
N LYS A 13 -3.81 8.27 7.34
CA LYS A 13 -2.62 8.58 6.56
C LYS A 13 -3.06 8.56 5.10
N GLU A 14 -2.70 9.60 4.38
CA GLU A 14 -3.03 9.68 2.97
C GLU A 14 -1.93 8.94 2.20
N PRO A 15 -2.29 7.99 1.33
CA PRO A 15 -1.30 7.31 0.51
C PRO A 15 -0.67 8.30 -0.46
N GLU A 16 0.61 8.11 -0.73
CA GLU A 16 1.35 8.94 -1.66
C GLU A 16 0.91 8.74 -3.10
N GLU A 17 1.17 9.76 -3.93
CA GLU A 17 0.84 9.72 -5.35
C GLU A 17 1.56 8.58 -6.08
N SER A 18 2.77 8.21 -5.63
CA SER A 18 3.55 7.08 -6.15
C SER A 18 2.83 5.75 -5.96
N LEU A 19 2.20 5.54 -4.80
CA LEU A 19 1.40 4.36 -4.51
C LEU A 19 0.10 4.38 -5.34
N MET A 20 -0.61 5.51 -5.37
CA MET A 20 -1.85 5.67 -6.14
C MET A 20 -1.67 5.50 -7.66
N LYS A 21 -0.49 5.82 -8.20
CA LYS A 21 -0.17 5.69 -9.63
C LYS A 21 0.24 4.28 -10.05
N MET A 22 0.31 3.33 -9.12
CA MET A 22 0.67 1.96 -9.43
C MET A 22 -0.38 1.25 -10.27
N ASP A 23 0.08 0.43 -11.21
CA ASP A 23 -0.80 -0.45 -11.97
C ASP A 23 -1.44 -1.49 -11.02
N GLY A 24 -2.77 -1.62 -11.08
CA GLY A 24 -3.54 -2.49 -10.18
C GLY A 24 -3.88 -1.90 -8.80
N MET A 25 -3.39 -0.69 -8.47
CA MET A 25 -3.74 0.01 -7.23
C MET A 25 -5.09 0.71 -7.35
N THR A 26 -5.95 0.52 -6.35
CA THR A 26 -7.21 1.25 -6.23
C THR A 26 -7.15 2.21 -5.06
N LYS A 27 -7.98 3.26 -5.09
CA LYS A 27 -8.06 4.24 -4.00
C LYS A 27 -8.35 3.53 -2.66
N GLU A 28 -9.37 2.68 -2.62
CA GLU A 28 -9.75 1.92 -1.42
C GLU A 28 -8.58 1.12 -0.84
N LEU A 29 -7.83 0.42 -1.70
CA LEU A 29 -6.66 -0.35 -1.28
C LEU A 29 -5.54 0.56 -0.76
N ALA A 30 -5.26 1.66 -1.43
CA ALA A 30 -4.22 2.59 -1.02
C ALA A 30 -4.51 3.18 0.38
N TYR A 31 -5.78 3.46 0.70
CA TYR A 31 -6.17 3.89 2.05
C TYR A 31 -6.06 2.75 3.07
N ALA A 32 -6.49 1.53 2.73
CA ALA A 32 -6.33 0.36 3.60
C ALA A 32 -4.86 0.06 3.91
N LEU A 33 -3.96 0.30 2.95
CA LEU A 33 -2.51 0.22 3.13
C LEU A 33 -1.99 1.35 4.02
N ALA A 34 -2.45 2.58 3.82
CA ALA A 34 -2.03 3.72 4.62
C ALA A 34 -2.43 3.58 6.11
N GLU A 35 -3.54 2.89 6.41
CA GLU A 35 -3.91 2.49 7.78
C GLU A 35 -2.89 1.54 8.42
N ARG A 36 -2.14 0.79 7.60
CA ARG A 36 -1.06 -0.13 8.02
C ARG A 36 0.33 0.50 7.94
N ASP A 37 0.43 1.83 7.94
CA ASP A 37 1.66 2.61 7.75
C ASP A 37 2.28 2.53 6.35
N VAL A 38 1.59 1.91 5.38
CA VAL A 38 2.08 1.74 4.01
C VAL A 38 1.53 2.87 3.16
N THR A 39 2.29 3.96 3.06
CA THR A 39 1.87 5.15 2.32
C THR A 39 2.54 5.27 0.97
N SER A 40 3.73 4.68 0.80
CA SER A 40 4.54 4.78 -0.40
C SER A 40 4.70 3.44 -1.12
N MET A 41 5.20 3.51 -2.36
CA MET A 41 5.57 2.31 -3.13
C MET A 41 6.70 1.53 -2.44
N ASP A 42 7.64 2.20 -1.78
CA ASP A 42 8.77 1.57 -1.10
C ASP A 42 8.28 0.78 0.14
N ASP A 43 7.39 1.37 0.93
CA ASP A 43 6.74 0.68 2.06
C ASP A 43 6.02 -0.59 1.59
N LEU A 44 5.34 -0.52 0.43
CA LEU A 44 4.65 -1.66 -0.16
C LEU A 44 5.64 -2.73 -0.65
N ALA A 45 6.80 -2.33 -1.17
CA ALA A 45 7.83 -3.25 -1.64
C ALA A 45 8.43 -4.09 -0.50
N GLU A 46 8.42 -3.56 0.73
CA GLU A 46 8.85 -4.28 1.92
C GLU A 46 7.84 -5.34 2.41
N LEU A 47 6.56 -5.22 2.03
CA LEU A 47 5.51 -6.15 2.44
C LEU A 47 5.60 -7.51 1.74
N SER A 48 4.96 -8.50 2.38
CA SER A 48 4.73 -9.84 1.85
C SER A 48 3.31 -10.04 1.31
N VAL A 49 3.14 -11.03 0.43
CA VAL A 49 1.84 -11.37 -0.16
C VAL A 49 0.81 -11.72 0.93
N ASP A 50 1.23 -12.47 1.96
CA ASP A 50 0.40 -12.80 3.11
C ASP A 50 -0.13 -11.57 3.85
N GLU A 51 0.67 -10.50 3.98
CA GLU A 51 0.27 -9.27 4.67
C GLU A 51 -0.78 -8.49 3.87
N LEU A 52 -0.68 -8.50 2.54
CA LEU A 52 -1.68 -7.93 1.64
C LEU A 52 -2.96 -8.77 1.62
N MET A 53 -2.84 -10.09 1.71
CA MET A 53 -3.98 -11.02 1.78
C MET A 53 -4.82 -10.85 3.06
N GLU A 54 -4.30 -10.19 4.10
CA GLU A 54 -5.12 -9.79 5.26
C GLU A 54 -6.13 -8.68 4.93
N ILE A 55 -5.97 -7.99 3.80
CA ILE A 55 -6.88 -6.94 3.34
C ILE A 55 -8.12 -7.59 2.70
N GLU A 56 -9.31 -7.20 3.15
CA GLU A 56 -10.57 -7.71 2.58
C GLU A 56 -10.67 -7.39 1.07
N GLY A 57 -10.90 -8.43 0.27
CA GLY A 57 -10.99 -8.31 -1.19
C GLY A 57 -9.63 -8.32 -1.92
N MET A 58 -8.55 -8.69 -1.23
CA MET A 58 -7.26 -8.99 -1.85
C MET A 58 -7.15 -10.48 -2.22
N ASP A 59 -6.62 -10.74 -3.42
CA ASP A 59 -6.26 -12.07 -3.89
C ASP A 59 -4.74 -12.24 -3.97
N GLU A 60 -4.25 -13.48 -3.88
CA GLU A 60 -2.82 -13.81 -3.90
C GLU A 60 -2.13 -13.28 -5.17
N ASP A 61 -2.72 -13.54 -6.35
CA ASP A 61 -2.21 -13.05 -7.64
C ASP A 61 -2.10 -11.52 -7.67
N ARG A 62 -3.11 -10.82 -7.13
CA ARG A 62 -3.14 -9.35 -7.11
C ARG A 62 -2.10 -8.79 -6.15
N ALA A 63 -2.00 -9.35 -4.96
CA ALA A 63 -1.00 -8.99 -3.97
C ALA A 63 0.42 -9.20 -4.50
N ALA A 64 0.67 -10.34 -5.15
CA ALA A 64 1.96 -10.64 -5.77
C ALA A 64 2.30 -9.65 -6.88
N GLN A 65 1.35 -9.31 -7.77
CA GLN A 65 1.54 -8.30 -8.81
C GLN A 65 1.91 -6.94 -8.22
N LEU A 66 1.17 -6.47 -7.21
CA LEU A 66 1.42 -5.19 -6.55
C LEU A 66 2.83 -5.13 -5.93
N ILE A 67 3.25 -6.18 -5.23
CA ILE A 67 4.61 -6.26 -4.66
C ILE A 67 5.66 -6.27 -5.76
N MET A 68 5.45 -7.02 -6.85
CA MET A 68 6.39 -7.04 -7.96
C MET A 68 6.52 -5.66 -8.62
N THR A 69 5.41 -4.96 -8.83
CA THR A 69 5.42 -3.58 -9.35
C THR A 69 6.12 -2.63 -8.39
N ALA A 70 5.89 -2.78 -7.08
CA ALA A 70 6.57 -1.97 -6.06
C ALA A 70 8.09 -2.22 -6.04
N ARG A 71 8.52 -3.47 -6.25
CA ARG A 71 9.93 -3.88 -6.31
C ARG A 71 10.58 -3.68 -7.68
N ALA A 72 9.83 -3.34 -8.72
CA ALA A 72 10.35 -3.08 -10.05
C ALA A 72 11.61 -2.18 -10.06
N PRO A 73 11.66 -1.03 -9.34
CA PRO A 73 12.86 -0.21 -9.28
C PRO A 73 14.09 -0.92 -8.68
N TRP A 74 13.91 -1.89 -7.79
CA TRP A 74 15.01 -2.68 -7.22
C TRP A 74 15.56 -3.67 -8.24
N PHE A 75 14.70 -4.23 -9.08
CA PHE A 75 15.10 -5.12 -10.17
C PHE A 75 15.73 -4.37 -11.36
N GLU A 76 15.28 -3.15 -11.64
CA GLU A 76 15.91 -2.28 -12.64
C GLU A 76 17.32 -1.83 -12.20
N ALA A 77 17.54 -1.67 -10.89
CA ALA A 77 18.86 -1.38 -10.33
C ALA A 77 19.82 -2.58 -10.38
N ASP A 78 19.30 -3.82 -10.31
CA ASP A 78 20.11 -5.04 -10.28
C ASP A 78 20.55 -5.55 -11.68
N GLY A 79 20.05 -4.93 -12.75
CA GLY A 79 20.46 -5.21 -14.14
C GLY A 79 21.91 -4.83 -14.49
N GLN A 80 22.69 -4.33 -13.53
CA GLN A 80 24.12 -4.02 -13.68
C GLN A 80 24.96 -4.77 -12.64
N GLN A 81 24.77 -6.07 -12.47
CA GLN A 81 25.74 -6.93 -11.78
C GLN A 81 26.06 -8.12 -12.69
N GLY A 82 27.16 -7.98 -13.45
CA GLY A 82 27.74 -9.02 -14.31
C GLY A 82 28.56 -10.04 -13.55
#